data_AF-A0A0C3B0Y9-F1
#
_entry.id   AF-A0A0C3B0Y9-F1
#
_cell.length_a   1.000
_cell.length_b   1.000
_cell.length_c   1.000
_cell.angle_alpha   90.00
_cell.angle_beta   90.00
_cell.angle_gamma   90.00
#
_symmetry.space_group_name_H-M   'P 1'
#
loop_
_entity.id
_entity.type
_entity.pdbx_description
1 polymer ?
#
loop_
_entity_poly.entity_id
_entity_poly.type
_entity_poly.pdbx_seq_one_letter_code
_entity_poly.pdbx_strand_id
1 'polypeptide(L)' 'IYCHQLSRFIYTTYDIRRAQDMTNPRTSHCDIMLLAKRNDENGSEPDHPFMYTHLLGIHHANVIYI' A
#
# COMPACT_ATOMS: atom_id res chain seq x y z
N ILE A 1 0.29 0.32 19.47
CA ILE A 1 -0.15 0.02 18.09
C ILE A 1 -1.68 -0.04 18.10
N TYR A 2 -2.36 0.70 17.22
CA TYR A 2 -3.82 0.83 17.15
C TYR A 2 -4.34 0.14 15.89
N CYS A 3 -5.44 -0.62 16.00
CA CYS A 3 -6.03 -1.33 14.88
C CYS A 3 -7.11 -0.47 14.21
N HIS A 4 -7.07 -0.38 12.89
CA HIS A 4 -8.08 0.33 12.08
C HIS A 4 -8.80 -0.64 11.15
N GLN A 5 -10.07 -0.34 10.85
CA GLN A 5 -10.91 -1.16 9.96
C GLN A 5 -10.84 -0.68 8.51
N LEU A 6 -10.43 0.56 8.28
CA LEU A 6 -10.39 1.18 6.97
C LEU A 6 -9.11 1.98 6.83
N SER A 7 -8.42 1.84 5.70
CA SER A 7 -7.35 2.73 5.28
C SER A 7 -7.82 3.54 4.09
N ARG A 8 -7.43 4.81 4.05
CA ARG A 8 -7.70 5.73 2.93
C ARG A 8 -6.37 6.28 2.45
N PHE A 9 -6.05 6.00 1.19
CA PHE A 9 -4.88 6.56 0.52
C PHE A 9 -5.35 7.69 -0.38
N ILE A 10 -4.87 8.90 -0.13
CA ILE A 10 -5.18 10.08 -0.95
C ILE A 10 -3.99 10.31 -1.87
N TYR A 11 -4.25 10.40 -3.17
CA TYR A 11 -3.22 10.63 -4.17
C TYR A 11 -3.71 11.60 -5.25
N THR A 12 -2.77 12.19 -5.96
CA THR A 12 -3.04 13.08 -7.10
C THR A 12 -2.82 12.32 -8.38
N THR A 13 -3.78 12.38 -9.30
CA THR A 13 -3.60 11.87 -10.65
C THR A 13 -2.83 12.87 -11.50
N TYR A 14 -2.32 12.42 -12.65
CA TYR A 14 -1.55 13.23 -13.59
C TYR A 14 -2.23 14.56 -13.97
N ASP A 15 -3.56 14.55 -14.11
CA ASP A 15 -4.37 15.75 -14.41
C ASP A 15 -4.59 16.67 -13.19
N ILE A 16 -3.78 16.53 -12.13
CA ILE A 16 -3.85 17.31 -10.89
C ILE A 16 -5.17 17.10 -10.13
N ARG A 17 -5.91 16.03 -10.45
CA ARG A 17 -7.15 15.68 -9.75
C ARG A 17 -6.82 14.91 -8.48
N ARG A 18 -7.55 15.18 -7.41
CA ARG A 18 -7.50 14.37 -6.19
C ARG A 18 -8.32 13.11 -6.37
N ALA A 19 -7.70 11.97 -6.11
CA ALA A 19 -8.34 10.67 -6.04
C ALA A 19 -8.07 10.03 -4.68
N GLN A 20 -8.82 8.98 -4.39
CA GLN A 20 -8.71 8.25 -3.14
C GLN A 20 -8.97 6.77 -3.36
N ASP A 21 -8.14 5.95 -2.75
CA ASP A 21 -8.36 4.52 -2.64
C ASP A 21 -8.72 4.18 -1.19
N MET A 22 -9.77 3.38 -1.03
CA MET A 22 -10.23 2.91 0.26
C MET A 22 -10.11 1.39 0.29
N THR A 23 -9.38 0.88 1.28
CA THR A 23 -9.17 -0.56 1.43
C THR A 23 -9.67 -1.00 2.80
N ASN A 24 -10.52 -2.02 2.81
CA ASN A 24 -11.09 -2.62 4.03
C ASN A 24 -10.68 -4.10 4.11
N PRO A 25 -9.88 -4.51 5.10
CA PRO A 25 -9.49 -5.91 5.28
C PRO A 25 -10.66 -6.88 5.50
N ARG A 26 -11.85 -6.37 5.86
CA ARG A 26 -13.04 -7.19 6.15
C ARG A 26 -13.95 -7.40 4.95
N THR A 27 -13.67 -6.78 3.80
CA THR A 27 -14.45 -6.97 2.58
C THR A 27 -13.67 -7.81 1.58
N SER A 28 -14.33 -8.27 0.52
CA SER A 28 -13.67 -8.93 -0.61
C SER A 28 -12.71 -8.01 -1.38
N HIS A 29 -12.72 -6.70 -1.11
CA HIS A 29 -11.84 -5.71 -1.76
C HIS A 29 -10.68 -5.34 -0.83
N CYS A 30 -9.89 -6.34 -0.48
CA CYS A 30 -8.72 -6.23 0.39
C CYS A 30 -7.40 -6.54 -0.33
N ASP A 31 -7.44 -6.78 -1.63
CA ASP A 31 -6.21 -6.95 -2.42
C ASP A 31 -5.67 -5.60 -2.88
N ILE A 32 -4.35 -5.42 -2.77
CA ILE A 32 -3.64 -4.20 -3.19
C ILE A 32 -2.57 -4.59 -4.20
N MET A 33 -2.53 -3.85 -5.31
CA MET A 33 -1.44 -3.87 -6.28
C MET A 33 -0.40 -2.80 -5.93
N LEU A 34 0.87 -3.20 -5.88
CA LEU A 34 2.01 -2.36 -5.54
C LEU A 34 3.03 -2.39 -6.67
N LEU A 35 3.82 -1.33 -6.81
CA LEU A 35 4.96 -1.34 -7.72
C LEU A 35 6.03 -2.31 -7.16
N ALA A 36 6.51 -3.21 -8.00
CA ALA A 36 7.55 -4.14 -7.59
C ALA A 36 8.85 -3.38 -7.31
N LYS A 37 9.44 -3.60 -6.13
CA LYS A 37 10.74 -3.00 -5.79
C LYS A 37 11.84 -3.68 -6.59
N ARG A 38 12.77 -2.89 -7.15
CA ARG A 38 14.02 -3.39 -7.70
C ARG A 38 14.92 -3.90 -6.56
N ASN A 39 15.53 -5.07 -6.73
CA ASN A 39 16.46 -5.61 -5.74
C ASN A 39 17.82 -4.92 -5.91
N ASP A 40 18.13 -4.01 -5.00
CA ASP A 40 19.35 -3.17 -5.01
C ASP A 40 20.65 -4.00 -4.90
N GLU A 41 20.56 -5.21 -4.33
CA GLU A 41 21.69 -6.11 -4.07
C GLU A 41 22.18 -6.88 -5.31
N ASN A 42 21.31 -7.16 -6.27
CA ASN A 42 21.68 -7.84 -7.53
C ASN A 42 21.44 -6.96 -8.78
N GLY A 43 21.00 -5.70 -8.60
CA GLY A 43 20.70 -4.76 -9.69
C GLY A 43 19.67 -5.24 -10.71
N SER A 44 19.05 -6.39 -10.47
CA SER A 44 18.20 -7.10 -11.41
C SER A 44 16.79 -6.52 -11.36
N GLU A 45 16.22 -6.22 -12.52
CA GLU A 45 14.83 -5.79 -12.65
C GLU A 45 13.91 -6.94 -12.18
N PRO A 46 12.77 -6.63 -11.54
CA PRO A 46 11.82 -7.65 -11.14
C PRO A 46 11.21 -8.33 -12.38
N ASP A 47 10.96 -9.64 -12.32
CA ASP A 47 10.34 -10.40 -13.41
C ASP A 47 8.95 -9.86 -13.81
N HIS A 48 8.26 -9.19 -12.88
CA HIS A 48 6.99 -8.54 -13.13
C HIS A 48 6.98 -7.13 -12.49
N PRO A 49 6.42 -6.10 -13.19
CA PRO A 49 6.45 -4.72 -12.70
C PRO A 49 5.58 -4.47 -11.46
N PHE A 50 4.65 -5.37 -11.13
CA PHE A 50 3.72 -5.23 -10.01
C PHE A 50 3.75 -6.42 -9.05
N MET A 51 3.52 -6.14 -7.78
CA MET A 51 3.26 -7.12 -6.72
C MET A 51 1.81 -7.04 -6.28
N TYR A 52 1.23 -8.17 -5.91
CA TYR A 52 -0.14 -8.25 -5.40
C TYR A 52 -0.10 -8.75 -3.96
N THR A 53 -0.84 -8.09 -3.08
CA THR A 53 -0.84 -8.39 -1.65
C THR A 53 -2.26 -8.42 -1.12
N HIS A 54 -2.51 -9.28 -0.14
CA HIS A 54 -3.79 -9.41 0.53
C HIS A 54 -3.73 -8.73 1.91
N LEU A 55 -4.63 -7.79 2.19
CA LEU A 55 -4.69 -7.09 3.47
C LEU A 55 -5.24 -8.01 4.57
N LEU A 56 -4.40 -8.32 5.56
CA LEU A 56 -4.82 -9.03 6.76
C LEU A 56 -5.35 -8.10 7.86
N GLY A 57 -4.83 -6.87 7.94
CA GLY A 57 -5.18 -5.91 8.96
C GLY A 57 -4.42 -4.60 8.83
N ILE A 58 -4.96 -3.54 9.42
CA ILE A 58 -4.34 -2.20 9.39
C ILE A 58 -3.96 -1.83 10.82
N HIS A 59 -2.68 -1.55 11.03
CA HIS A 59 -2.10 -1.25 12.33
C HIS A 59 -1.32 0.07 12.28
N HIS A 60 -1.67 1.02 13.13
CA HIS A 60 -1.00 2.32 13.24
C HIS A 60 -0.15 2.40 14.51
N ALA A 61 1.11 2.79 14.40
CA ALA A 61 2.01 3.00 15.52
C ALA A 61 2.54 4.43 15.48
N ASN A 62 2.45 5.15 16.59
CA ASN A 62 3.15 6.42 16.75
C ASN A 62 4.56 6.11 17.24
N VAL A 63 5.57 6.39 16.41
CA VAL A 63 6.98 6.12 16.71
C VAL A 63 7.69 7.46 16.88
N ILE A 64 8.31 7.65 18.03
CA ILE A 64 9.15 8.82 18.34
C ILE A 64 10.56 8.28 18.52
N TYR A 65 11.51 8.83 17.75
CA TYR A 65 12.94 8.55 17.90
C TYR A 65 13.58 9.76 18.59
N ILE A 66 14.31 9.51 19.69
CA ILE A 66 15.07 10.51 20.45
C ILE A 66 16.55 10.29 20.17
#